data_AF-A0A935R6B4-F1
#
_entry.id   AF-A0A935R6B4-F1
#
_cell.length_a   1.000
_cell.length_b   1.000
_cell.length_c   1.000
_cell.angle_alpha   90.00
_cell.angle_beta   90.00
_cell.angle_gamma   90.00
#
_symmetry.space_group_name_H-M   'P 1'
#
loop_
_entity.id
_entity.type
_entity.pdbx_description
1 polymer ?
#
loop_
_entity_poly.entity_id
_entity_poly.type
_entity_poly.pdbx_seq_one_letter_code
_entity_poly.pdbx_strand_id
1 'polypeptide(L)'
;MSSLQLFPGERVALVGGNGAGKSTLLLALRGAVPAGPVSVRGRVVHVPQDPDLSLLCETVAEELALGPAEAGLHGDALKARVRRRRRTSASRASWTRPPRRSPGANGSAWPWPPRWPPPPPCSP
;
A
#
# COMPACT_ATOMS: atom_id res chain seq x y z
N MET A 1 12.76 -3.94 31.55
CA MET A 1 12.37 -2.76 30.74
C MET A 1 12.94 -2.97 29.34
N SER A 2 12.09 -3.12 28.33
CA SER A 2 12.54 -3.36 26.95
C SER A 2 12.49 -2.05 26.17
N SER A 3 13.57 -1.70 25.47
CA SER A 3 13.65 -0.53 24.59
C SER A 3 14.06 -0.95 23.19
N LEU A 4 13.57 -0.24 22.17
CA LEU A 4 13.88 -0.48 20.76
C LEU A 4 14.34 0.83 20.14
N GLN A 5 15.48 0.79 19.45
CA GLN A 5 16.02 1.92 18.70
C GLN A 5 16.15 1.50 17.24
N LEU A 6 15.82 2.41 16.33
CA LEU A 6 15.90 2.22 14.89
C LEU A 6 16.72 3.35 14.30
N PHE A 7 17.71 3.01 13.48
CA PHE A 7 18.62 3.98 12.87
C PHE A 7 18.39 4.10 11.36
N PRO A 8 18.75 5.26 10.75
CA PRO A 8 18.61 5.45 9.31
C PRO A 8 19.37 4.39 8.51
N GLY A 9 18.71 3.83 7.48
CA GLY A 9 19.30 2.81 6.59
C GLY A 9 19.14 1.37 7.08
N GLU A 10 18.67 1.16 8.31
CA GLU A 10 18.45 -0.19 8.83
C GLU A 10 17.22 -0.88 8.23
N ARG A 11 17.31 -2.21 8.13
CA ARG A 11 16.18 -3.09 7.84
C ARG A 11 16.03 -4.05 9.02
N VAL A 12 15.08 -3.76 9.90
CA VAL A 12 14.87 -4.52 11.13
C VAL A 12 13.67 -5.44 10.98
N ALA A 13 13.83 -6.72 11.32
CA ALA A 13 12.74 -7.69 11.36
C ALA A 13 12.29 -7.89 12.81
N LEU A 14 11.00 -7.67 13.08
CA LEU A 14 10.38 -7.98 14.37
C LEU A 14 9.77 -9.37 14.33
N VAL A 15 10.38 -10.32 15.04
CA VAL A 15 10.00 -11.74 15.03
C VAL A 15 9.48 -12.16 16.41
N GLY A 16 8.50 -13.05 16.42
CA GLY A 16 7.89 -13.59 17.63
C GLY A 16 6.61 -14.35 17.32
N GLY A 17 6.12 -15.17 18.25
CA GLY A 17 4.87 -15.93 18.08
C GLY A 17 3.63 -15.04 17.90
N ASN A 18 2.50 -15.65 17.52
CA ASN A 18 1.21 -14.95 17.54
C ASN A 18 0.88 -14.52 18.97
N GLY A 19 0.32 -13.33 19.14
CA GLY A 19 0.06 -12.75 20.47
C GLY A 19 1.26 -12.08 21.16
N ALA A 20 2.48 -12.16 20.61
CA ALA A 20 3.66 -11.49 21.18
C ALA A 20 3.65 -9.95 21.11
N GLY A 21 2.55 -9.34 20.67
CA GLY A 21 2.40 -7.88 20.62
C GLY A 21 3.04 -7.18 19.41
N LYS A 22 3.47 -7.90 18.37
CA LYS A 22 4.12 -7.33 17.17
C LYS A 22 3.27 -6.24 16.49
N SER A 23 2.02 -6.56 16.19
CA SER A 23 1.09 -5.61 15.57
C SER A 23 0.81 -4.43 16.50
N THR A 24 0.67 -4.67 17.81
CA THR A 24 0.51 -3.61 18.81
C THR A 24 1.71 -2.68 18.86
N LEU A 25 2.94 -3.20 18.75
CA LEU A 25 4.15 -2.39 18.70
C LEU A 25 4.19 -1.51 17.44
N LEU A 26 3.83 -2.06 16.28
CA LEU A 26 3.77 -1.29 15.03
C LEU A 26 2.70 -0.18 15.09
N LEU A 27 1.55 -0.46 15.72
CA LEU A 27 0.50 0.54 15.96
C LEU A 27 0.95 1.61 16.96
N ALA A 28 1.67 1.23 18.02
CA ALA A 28 2.25 2.14 19.00
C ALA A 28 3.26 3.10 18.36
N LEU A 29 4.13 2.59 17.48
CA LEU A 29 5.10 3.40 16.73
C LEU A 29 4.42 4.41 15.79
N ARG A 30 3.21 4.10 15.29
CA ARG A 30 2.39 5.04 14.52
C ARG A 30 1.61 6.03 15.41
N GLY A 31 1.59 5.83 16.73
CA GLY A 31 0.78 6.61 17.66
C GLY A 31 -0.71 6.25 17.67
N ALA A 32 -1.07 5.07 17.14
CA ALA A 32 -2.46 4.61 17.06
C ALA A 32 -2.97 3.94 18.36
N VAL A 33 -2.05 3.51 19.24
CA VAL A 33 -2.37 2.97 20.57
C VAL A 33 -1.45 3.60 21.62
N PRO A 34 -1.90 3.74 22.88
CA PRO A 34 -1.06 4.23 23.96
C PRO A 34 0.18 3.35 24.13
N ALA A 35 1.33 3.98 24.35
CA ALA A 35 2.59 3.31 24.58
C ALA A 35 3.46 4.13 25.54
N GLY A 36 4.59 3.56 25.93
CA GLY A 36 5.66 4.33 26.56
C GLY A 36 6.19 5.45 25.64
N PRO A 37 7.18 6.22 26.08
CA PRO A 37 7.73 7.32 25.30
C PRO A 37 8.26 6.85 23.93
N VAL A 38 7.76 7.47 22.85
CA VAL A 38 8.18 7.24 21.46
C VAL A 38 8.73 8.56 20.90
N SER A 39 9.94 8.52 20.35
CA SER A 39 10.57 9.66 19.68
C SER A 39 10.94 9.27 18.26
N VAL A 40 10.45 10.02 17.27
CA VAL A 40 10.72 9.77 15.85
C VAL A 40 11.36 11.00 15.21
N ARG A 41 12.45 10.79 14.49
CA ARG A 41 13.03 11.79 13.58
C ARG A 41 12.73 11.38 12.14
N GLY A 42 11.82 12.11 11.48
CA GLY A 42 11.41 11.85 10.09
C GLY A 42 9.94 11.41 9.97
N ARG A 43 9.64 10.61 8.94
CA ARG A 43 8.27 10.14 8.65
C ARG A 43 8.11 8.66 8.95
N VAL A 44 7.03 8.31 9.63
CA VAL A 44 6.57 6.92 9.77
C VAL A 44 5.47 6.66 8.74
N VAL A 45 5.65 5.61 7.94
CA VAL A 45 4.62 5.12 7.03
C VAL A 45 4.30 3.69 7.42
N HIS A 46 3.04 3.42 7.68
CA HIS A 46 2.56 2.10 8.08
C HIS A 46 1.78 1.48 6.93
N VAL A 47 2.21 0.30 6.49
CA VAL A 47 1.45 -0.54 5.56
C VAL A 47 0.73 -1.60 6.40
N PRO A 48 -0.61 -1.59 6.47
CA PRO A 48 -1.37 -2.57 7.22
C PRO A 48 -1.19 -3.97 6.64
N GLN A 49 -1.46 -4.97 7.49
CA GLN A 49 -1.39 -6.37 7.10
C GLN A 49 -2.37 -6.73 5.98
N ASP A 50 -3.56 -6.12 6.00
CA ASP A 50 -4.51 -6.18 4.90
C ASP A 50 -4.32 -4.94 4.00
N PRO A 51 -3.76 -5.11 2.79
CA PRO A 51 -3.51 -3.99 1.89
C PRO A 51 -4.79 -3.34 1.37
N ASP A 52 -5.93 -4.03 1.36
CA ASP A 52 -7.20 -3.45 0.89
C ASP A 52 -7.68 -2.29 1.79
N LEU A 53 -7.22 -2.26 3.04
CA LEU A 53 -7.45 -1.16 3.98
C LEU A 53 -6.66 0.11 3.64
N SER A 54 -5.67 0.02 2.73
CA SER A 54 -4.89 1.19 2.28
C SER A 54 -5.29 1.71 0.91
N LEU A 55 -6.06 0.94 0.14
CA LEU A 55 -6.42 1.31 -1.23
C LEU A 55 -7.66 2.19 -1.24
N LEU A 56 -7.48 3.41 -1.74
CA LEU A 56 -8.52 4.45 -1.80
C LEU A 56 -9.17 4.49 -3.19
N CYS A 57 -8.38 4.26 -4.24
CA CYS A 57 -8.84 4.40 -5.61
C CYS A 57 -9.34 3.09 -6.23
N GLU A 58 -10.02 3.21 -7.38
CA GLU A 58 -10.47 2.08 -8.18
C GLU A 58 -9.35 1.52 -9.05
N THR A 59 -8.51 2.41 -9.58
CA THR A 59 -7.35 2.04 -10.38
C THR A 59 -6.06 2.27 -9.62
N VAL A 60 -5.07 1.43 -9.92
CA VAL A 60 -3.75 1.60 -9.31
C VAL A 60 -3.01 2.80 -9.89
N ALA A 61 -3.35 3.24 -11.10
CA ALA A 61 -2.77 4.45 -11.67
C ALA A 61 -3.15 5.68 -10.84
N GLU A 62 -4.41 5.76 -10.41
CA GLU A 62 -4.91 6.80 -9.50
C GLU A 62 -4.31 6.66 -8.11
N GLU A 63 -4.27 5.45 -7.55
CA GLU A 63 -3.67 5.19 -6.24
C GLU A 63 -2.19 5.64 -6.19
N LEU A 64 -1.42 5.33 -7.24
CA LEU A 64 -0.02 5.76 -7.36
C LEU A 64 0.14 7.27 -7.58
N ALA A 65 -0.89 7.93 -8.11
CA ALA A 65 -0.89 9.36 -8.37
C ALA A 65 -1.26 10.17 -7.12
N LEU A 66 -2.07 9.61 -6.22
CA LEU A 66 -2.65 10.31 -5.07
C LEU A 66 -1.59 11.04 -4.22
N GLY A 67 -0.68 10.30 -3.58
CA GLY A 67 0.34 10.91 -2.72
C GLY A 67 1.25 11.94 -3.44
N PRO A 68 1.75 11.68 -4.66
CA PRO A 68 2.47 12.68 -5.44
C PRO A 68 1.65 13.92 -5.80
N ALA A 69 0.37 13.77 -6.14
CA ALA A 69 -0.52 14.87 -6.47
C ALA A 69 -0.79 15.75 -5.23
N GLU A 70 -1.05 15.13 -4.07
CA GLU A 70 -1.16 15.84 -2.78
C GLU A 70 0.14 16.59 -2.42
N ALA A 71 1.29 16.06 -2.83
CA ALA A 71 2.58 16.73 -2.69
C ALA A 71 2.84 17.82 -3.76
N GLY A 72 1.86 18.14 -4.59
CA GLY A 72 1.90 19.22 -5.58
C GLY A 72 2.42 18.83 -6.97
N LEU A 73 2.65 17.54 -7.27
CA LEU A 73 3.07 17.12 -8.61
C LEU A 73 1.87 17.07 -9.56
N HIS A 74 1.99 17.72 -10.70
CA HIS A 74 0.94 17.80 -11.72
C HIS A 74 1.49 17.50 -13.12
N GLY A 75 0.57 17.36 -14.09
CA GLY A 75 0.90 17.24 -15.51
C GLY A 75 1.87 16.11 -15.83
N ASP A 76 2.85 16.38 -16.68
CA ASP A 76 3.78 15.35 -17.16
C ASP A 76 4.74 14.86 -16.09
N ALA A 77 5.05 15.68 -15.08
CA ALA A 77 5.86 15.27 -13.93
C ALA A 77 5.16 14.19 -13.10
N LEU A 78 3.83 14.33 -12.89
CA LEU A 78 3.01 13.33 -12.21
C LEU A 78 2.93 12.04 -13.04
N LYS A 79 2.65 12.14 -14.34
CA LYS A 79 2.61 10.98 -15.26
C LYS A 79 3.93 10.23 -15.26
N ALA A 80 5.06 10.94 -15.30
CA ALA A 80 6.40 10.35 -15.23
C ALA A 80 6.64 9.63 -13.89
N ARG A 81 6.20 10.22 -12.77
CA ARG A 81 6.30 9.60 -11.44
C ARG A 81 5.51 8.29 -11.35
N VAL A 82 4.28 8.26 -11.84
CA VAL A 82 3.43 7.05 -11.87
C VAL A 82 4.06 5.98 -12.77
N ARG A 83 4.52 6.36 -13.97
CA ARG A 83 5.18 5.43 -14.92
C ARG A 83 6.48 4.83 -14.37
N ARG A 84 7.27 5.58 -13.59
CA ARG A 84 8.51 5.08 -12.97
C ARG A 84 8.21 3.94 -11.98
N ARG A 85 7.14 4.06 -11.18
CA ARG A 85 6.74 3.05 -10.20
C ARG A 85 6.18 1.77 -10.84
N ARG A 86 5.61 1.88 -12.04
CA ARG A 86 5.13 0.74 -12.85
C ARG A 86 6.24 -0.24 -13.26
N ARG A 87 7.52 0.19 -13.32
CA ARG A 87 8.63 -0.67 -13.77
C ARG A 87 9.19 -1.59 -12.69
N THR A 88 8.92 -1.33 -11.41
CA THR A 88 9.43 -2.12 -10.29
C THR A 88 8.48 -3.23 -9.81
N SER A 89 7.21 -3.19 -10.21
CA SER A 89 6.22 -4.23 -9.90
C SER A 89 6.07 -5.19 -11.07
N ALA A 90 6.73 -6.34 -11.00
CA ALA A 90 6.66 -7.41 -12.00
C ALA A 90 5.31 -8.14 -11.95
N SER A 91 4.23 -7.53 -12.43
CA SER A 91 3.09 -8.30 -12.95
C SER A 91 2.31 -7.49 -13.98
N ARG A 92 2.08 -8.13 -15.12
CA ARG A 92 1.31 -7.64 -16.27
C ARG A 92 -0.20 -7.85 -16.08
N ALA A 93 -0.66 -7.96 -14.83
CA ALA A 93 -2.04 -8.29 -14.50
C ALA A 93 -2.92 -7.03 -14.61
N SER A 94 -4.14 -7.20 -15.11
CA SER A 94 -5.16 -6.16 -15.28
C SER A 94 -5.32 -5.33 -14.00
N TRP A 95 -5.08 -4.02 -14.12
CA TRP A 95 -5.00 -3.04 -13.04
C TRP A 95 -6.38 -2.53 -12.57
N THR A 96 -7.38 -3.40 -12.59
CA THR A 96 -8.72 -3.17 -12.06
C THR A 96 -8.89 -3.99 -10.78
N ARG A 97 -9.37 -3.34 -9.73
CA ARG A 97 -9.68 -3.97 -8.44
C ARG A 97 -10.65 -5.15 -8.66
N PRO A 98 -10.37 -6.37 -8.15
CA PRO A 98 -11.42 -7.38 -8.03
C PRO A 98 -12.53 -6.85 -7.10
N PRO A 99 -13.80 -7.20 -7.31
CA PRO A 99 -14.90 -6.72 -6.49
C PRO A 99 -14.69 -7.05 -5.02
N ARG A 100 -15.11 -6.16 -4.11
CA ARG A 100 -14.94 -6.31 -2.66
C ARG A 100 -15.43 -7.68 -2.21
N ARG A 101 -14.59 -8.39 -1.46
CA ARG A 101 -14.97 -9.63 -0.78
C ARG A 101 -15.99 -9.28 0.31
N SER A 102 -17.23 -9.76 0.17
CA SER A 102 -18.20 -9.70 1.27
C SER A 102 -17.67 -10.53 2.45
N PRO A 103 -17.83 -10.08 3.72
CA PRO A 103 -17.50 -10.90 4.88
C PRO A 103 -18.43 -12.12 4.89
N GLY A 104 -17.93 -13.28 4.46
CA GLY A 104 -18.72 -14.53 4.40
C GLY A 104 -18.39 -15.48 3.24
N ALA A 105 -17.64 -15.06 2.21
CA ALA A 105 -17.32 -15.95 1.10
C ALA A 105 -16.21 -16.96 1.50
N ASN A 106 -16.63 -18.16 1.89
CA ASN A 106 -15.74 -19.30 2.12
C ASN A 106 -14.96 -19.64 0.83
N GLY A 107 -13.69 -20.02 0.97
CA GLY A 107 -12.74 -20.09 -0.14
C GLY A 107 -13.13 -21.05 -1.26
N SER A 108 -13.36 -20.53 -2.47
CA SER A 108 -13.03 -21.11 -3.78
C SER A 108 -13.63 -20.23 -4.89
N ALA A 109 -12.99 -20.21 -6.05
CA ALA A 109 -13.33 -19.44 -7.25
C ALA A 109 -12.85 -17.98 -7.29
N TRP A 110 -11.72 -17.77 -7.97
CA TRP A 110 -11.41 -16.55 -8.70
C TRP A 110 -12.14 -16.60 -10.05
N PRO A 111 -13.14 -15.76 -10.35
CA PRO A 111 -13.66 -15.64 -11.70
C PRO A 111 -12.77 -14.64 -12.46
N TRP A 112 -11.94 -15.14 -13.36
CA TRP A 112 -11.25 -14.33 -14.36
C TRP A 112 -12.29 -13.54 -15.18
N PRO A 113 -12.10 -12.23 -15.46
CA PRO A 113 -12.96 -11.55 -16.43
C PRO A 113 -12.59 -11.99 -17.87
N PRO A 114 -13.57 -12.13 -18.77
CA PRO A 114 -13.31 -12.42 -20.18
C PRO A 114 -12.70 -11.19 -20.86
N ARG A 115 -11.65 -11.42 -21.66
CA ARG A 115 -10.98 -10.54 -22.65
C ARG A 115 -11.36 -9.05 -22.67
N TRP A 116 -10.36 -8.21 -22.46
CA TRP A 116 -10.39 -6.75 -22.58
C TRP A 116 -10.85 -6.27 -23.98
N PRO A 117 -11.69 -5.22 -24.11
CA PRO A 117 -11.99 -4.57 -25.38
C PRO A 117 -10.81 -3.70 -25.87
N PRO A 118 -10.52 -3.62 -27.18
CA PRO A 118 -9.39 -2.83 -27.69
C PRO A 118 -9.53 -1.34 -27.33
N PRO A 119 -8.41 -0.60 -27.19
CA PRO A 119 -8.43 0.83 -26.88
C PRO A 119 -9.15 1.63 -27.99
N PRO A 120 -9.84 2.74 -27.65
CA PRO A 120 -10.48 3.58 -28.65
C PRO A 120 -9.44 4.19 -29.61
N PRO A 121 -9.79 4.41 -30.88
CA PRO A 121 -8.87 5.04 -31.83
C PRO A 121 -8.52 6.45 -31.35
N CYS A 122 -7.23 6.78 -31.42
CA CYS A 122 -6.79 8.17 -31.25
C CYS A 122 -7.35 8.97 -32.41
N SER A 123 -8.22 9.94 -32.12
CA SER A 123 -8.59 10.97 -33.09
C SER A 123 -7.36 11.84 -33.42
N PRO A 124 -7.22 12.28 -34.67
CA PRO A 124 -6.05 13.02 -35.17
C PRO A 124 -5.87 14.40 -34.52
#